data_AF-A0A915NK28-F1
#
_entry.id   AF-A0A915NK28-F1
#
_cell.length_a   1.000
_cell.length_b   1.000
_cell.length_c   1.000
_cell.angle_alpha   90.00
_cell.angle_beta   90.00
_cell.angle_gamma   90.00
#
_symmetry.space_group_name_H-M   'P 1'
#
loop_
_entity.id
_entity.type
_entity.pdbx_description
1 polymer ?
#
loop_
_entity_poly.entity_id
_entity_poly.type
_entity_poly.pdbx_seq_one_letter_code
_entity_poly.pdbx_strand_id
1 'polypeptide(L)'
;MEIVNLKPKFSRIGGDNEAEGVFRPLNLYNALSDPGIQINAQIWRFEAPLHFGNASKLVDSVAEISQKILKNSSSIGNFDNAKILNKFSDTGEEKKSISKDLELNNIGNINSNNSTSSSSSLSLKQSTIKGILILDCSVISHIDAAGIDSLIEIYFDTERLNILIKFAAFS
;
A
#
# COMPACT_ATOMS: atom_id res chain seq x y z
N MET A 1 19.54 -32.94 4.69
CA MET A 1 19.26 -31.49 4.68
C MET A 1 17.84 -31.34 5.22
N GLU A 2 17.70 -31.00 6.51
CA GLU A 2 16.36 -30.77 7.08
C GLU A 2 15.81 -29.47 6.49
N ILE A 3 14.73 -29.58 5.71
CA ILE A 3 13.95 -28.42 5.32
C ILE A 3 13.17 -28.04 6.58
N VAL A 4 13.74 -27.12 7.37
CA VAL A 4 13.00 -26.50 8.47
C VAL A 4 11.85 -25.74 7.83
N ASN A 5 10.65 -26.30 7.94
CA ASN A 5 9.44 -25.73 7.38
C ASN A 5 9.00 -24.55 8.28
N LEU A 6 9.76 -23.45 8.19
CA LEU A 6 9.47 -22.22 8.90
C LEU A 6 8.16 -21.67 8.35
N LYS A 7 7.14 -21.62 9.21
CA LYS A 7 5.87 -20.99 8.86
C LYS A 7 6.13 -19.52 8.53
N PRO A 8 5.51 -18.98 7.46
CA PRO A 8 5.61 -17.56 7.16
C PRO A 8 5.22 -16.73 8.37
N LYS A 9 6.08 -15.78 8.72
CA LYS A 9 5.85 -14.86 9.82
C LYS A 9 5.51 -13.49 9.26
N PHE A 10 4.46 -12.89 9.80
CA PHE A 10 4.03 -11.55 9.45
C PHE A 10 4.03 -10.70 10.70
N SER A 11 4.86 -9.66 10.72
CA SER A 11 5.10 -8.88 11.93
C SER A 11 5.01 -7.38 11.66
N ARG A 12 4.43 -6.67 12.61
CA ARG A 12 4.41 -5.21 12.60
C ARG A 12 5.75 -4.70 13.09
N ILE A 13 6.33 -3.75 12.37
CA ILE A 13 7.63 -3.18 12.70
C ILE A 13 7.50 -1.68 13.01
N GLY A 14 8.37 -1.21 13.90
CA GLY A 14 8.43 0.18 14.37
C GLY A 14 9.83 0.74 14.21
N GLY A 15 9.94 2.07 14.22
CA GLY A 15 11.21 2.78 14.15
C GLY A 15 11.91 2.80 15.49
N ASP A 16 13.22 2.61 15.47
CA ASP A 16 14.07 2.82 16.63
C ASP A 16 14.35 4.33 16.79
N ASN A 17 13.95 4.90 17.93
CA ASN A 17 14.13 6.34 18.17
C ASN A 17 15.60 6.72 18.33
N GLU A 18 16.46 5.76 18.69
CA GLU A 18 17.89 5.98 18.90
C GLU A 18 18.72 5.69 17.65
N ALA A 19 18.16 4.95 16.68
CA ALA A 19 18.84 4.55 15.47
C ALA A 19 17.99 4.83 14.22
N GLU A 20 18.23 5.98 13.60
CA GLU A 20 17.52 6.40 12.40
C GLU A 20 17.64 5.35 11.29
N GLY A 21 16.52 5.05 10.62
CA GLY A 21 16.45 4.06 9.55
C GLY A 21 16.43 2.60 10.02
N VAL A 22 16.50 2.33 11.33
CA VAL A 22 16.42 0.97 11.88
C VAL A 22 14.97 0.63 12.24
N PHE A 23 14.44 -0.42 11.61
CA PHE A 23 13.10 -0.94 11.88
C PHE A 23 13.13 -2.34 12.49
N ARG A 24 12.42 -2.51 13.61
CA ARG A 24 12.43 -3.76 14.40
C ARG A 24 11.00 -4.22 14.73
N PRO A 25 10.77 -5.51 15.01
CA PRO A 25 9.45 -6.02 15.39
C PRO A 25 8.93 -5.39 16.69
N LEU A 26 7.73 -4.82 16.64
CA LEU A 26 7.11 -4.13 17.80
C LEU A 26 6.85 -5.08 18.98
N ASN A 27 6.64 -6.37 18.72
CA ASN A 27 6.38 -7.36 19.78
C ASN A 27 7.63 -7.73 20.61
N LEU A 28 8.82 -7.31 20.19
CA LEU A 28 10.08 -7.65 20.86
C LEU A 28 10.71 -6.45 21.58
N TYR A 29 10.29 -5.23 21.26
CA TYR A 29 10.95 -4.01 21.75
C TYR A 29 9.90 -2.97 22.18
N ASN A 30 9.81 -2.72 23.48
CA ASN A 30 8.84 -1.78 24.05
C ASN A 30 9.16 -0.30 23.78
N ALA A 31 10.42 0.01 23.40
CA ALA A 31 10.91 1.39 23.22
C ALA A 31 10.73 1.93 21.78
N LEU A 32 10.24 1.12 20.85
CA LEU A 32 10.07 1.53 19.46
C LEU A 32 8.91 2.53 19.34
N SER A 33 9.12 3.58 18.54
CA SER A 33 8.00 4.39 18.10
C SER A 33 7.20 3.61 17.07
N ASP A 34 5.89 3.53 17.29
CA ASP A 34 4.97 3.15 16.25
C ASP A 34 4.73 4.39 15.38
N PRO A 35 5.33 4.48 14.17
CA PRO A 35 5.16 5.64 13.29
C PRO A 35 3.69 5.85 12.89
N GLY A 36 2.82 4.90 13.24
CA GLY A 36 1.45 4.79 12.78
C GLY A 36 0.36 5.51 13.55
N ILE A 37 0.60 5.93 14.80
CA ILE A 37 -0.51 6.36 15.65
C ILE A 37 -1.14 7.68 15.15
N GLN A 38 -0.34 8.60 14.59
CA GLN A 38 -0.84 9.93 14.23
C GLN A 38 -1.41 10.04 12.81
N ILE A 39 -1.03 9.17 11.89
CA ILE A 39 -1.45 9.24 10.47
C ILE A 39 -2.11 7.96 9.95
N ASN A 40 -2.52 7.07 10.87
CA ASN A 40 -3.05 5.74 10.55
C ASN A 40 -2.17 4.98 9.54
N ALA A 41 -0.85 5.09 9.73
CA ALA A 41 0.14 4.38 8.94
C ALA A 41 0.53 3.07 9.63
N GLN A 42 0.84 2.02 8.89
CA GLN A 42 1.35 0.79 9.49
C GLN A 42 2.47 0.23 8.62
N ILE A 43 3.54 -0.24 9.26
CA ILE A 43 4.64 -0.91 8.58
C ILE A 43 4.62 -2.38 9.01
N TRP A 44 4.56 -3.27 8.02
CA TRP A 44 4.49 -4.71 8.22
C TRP A 44 5.54 -5.42 7.38
N ARG A 45 6.14 -6.47 7.92
CA ARG A 45 7.17 -7.28 7.25
C ARG A 45 6.69 -8.71 7.07
N PHE A 46 6.83 -9.22 5.85
CA PHE A 46 6.56 -10.62 5.51
C PHE A 46 7.87 -11.42 5.43
N GLU A 47 8.08 -12.30 6.41
CA GLU A 47 9.28 -13.10 6.57
C GLU A 47 9.10 -14.49 5.95
N ALA A 48 8.94 -14.53 4.63
CA ALA A 48 8.97 -15.76 3.83
C ALA A 48 9.16 -15.46 2.34
N PRO A 49 9.62 -16.44 1.54
CA PRO A 49 9.58 -16.31 0.10
C PRO A 49 8.14 -16.21 -0.41
N LEU A 50 7.96 -15.46 -1.51
CA LEU A 50 6.65 -15.21 -2.08
C LEU A 50 6.41 -16.10 -3.29
N HIS A 51 6.15 -17.37 -3.01
CA HIS A 51 5.75 -18.37 -3.99
C HIS A 51 4.31 -18.82 -3.76
N PHE A 52 3.76 -19.67 -4.64
CA PHE A 52 2.37 -20.17 -4.56
C PHE A 52 1.93 -20.62 -3.14
N GLY A 53 2.79 -21.35 -2.41
CA GLY A 53 2.47 -21.87 -1.07
C GLY A 53 2.35 -20.82 0.05
N ASN A 54 2.79 -19.59 -0.20
CA ASN A 54 2.80 -18.49 0.77
C ASN A 54 1.99 -17.27 0.29
N ALA A 55 1.71 -17.17 -1.01
CA ALA A 55 1.00 -16.08 -1.66
C ALA A 55 -0.35 -15.78 -0.98
N SER A 56 -1.21 -16.79 -0.81
CA SER A 56 -2.53 -16.62 -0.17
C SER A 56 -2.44 -16.10 1.26
N LYS A 57 -1.44 -16.56 2.03
CA LYS A 57 -1.23 -16.09 3.40
C LYS A 57 -0.89 -14.61 3.45
N LEU A 58 -0.12 -14.11 2.49
CA LEU A 58 0.19 -12.69 2.40
C LEU A 58 -1.09 -11.89 2.12
N VAL A 59 -1.88 -12.33 1.13
CA VAL A 59 -3.16 -11.69 0.76
C VAL A 59 -4.12 -11.64 1.96
N ASP A 60 -4.37 -12.78 2.60
CA ASP A 60 -5.24 -12.87 3.79
C ASP A 60 -4.78 -11.93 4.90
N SER A 61 -3.47 -11.89 5.15
CA SER A 61 -2.91 -11.05 6.21
C SER A 61 -3.03 -9.56 5.90
N VAL A 62 -2.81 -9.15 4.65
CA VAL A 62 -2.99 -7.75 4.22
C VAL A 62 -4.46 -7.35 4.23
N ALA A 63 -5.37 -8.25 3.86
CA ALA A 63 -6.80 -8.01 3.97
C ALA A 63 -7.21 -7.74 5.43
N GLU A 64 -6.73 -8.54 6.39
CA GLU A 64 -6.98 -8.34 7.81
C GLU A 64 -6.45 -6.98 8.31
N ILE A 65 -5.22 -6.61 7.91
CA ILE A 65 -4.62 -5.31 8.27
C ILE A 65 -5.41 -4.16 7.67
N SER A 66 -5.83 -4.28 6.41
CA SER A 66 -6.61 -3.26 5.73
C SER A 66 -7.90 -2.97 6.49
N GLN A 67 -8.59 -4.01 6.99
CA GLN A 67 -9.76 -3.83 7.85
C GLN A 67 -9.43 -3.13 9.17
N LYS A 68 -8.28 -3.41 9.79
CA LYS A 68 -7.82 -2.70 10.99
C LYS A 68 -7.58 -1.21 10.70
N ILE A 69 -6.93 -0.89 9.58
CA ILE A 69 -6.71 0.48 9.12
C ILE A 69 -8.05 1.21 8.93
N LEU A 70 -9.02 0.57 8.27
CA LEU A 70 -10.36 1.18 8.05
C LEU A 70 -11.08 1.47 9.36
N LYS A 71 -11.06 0.54 10.32
CA LYS A 71 -11.66 0.75 11.65
C LYS A 71 -11.02 1.96 12.36
N ASN A 72 -9.70 2.07 12.30
CA ASN A 72 -8.97 3.19 12.91
C ASN A 72 -9.27 4.53 12.20
N SER A 73 -9.46 4.53 10.88
CA SER A 73 -9.78 5.73 10.10
C SER A 73 -11.14 6.36 10.46
N SER A 74 -12.05 5.58 11.04
CA SER A 74 -13.32 6.12 11.54
C SER A 74 -13.14 6.94 12.83
N SER A 75 -12.03 6.73 13.54
CA SER A 75 -11.71 7.38 14.81
C SER A 75 -10.73 8.55 14.65
N ILE A 76 -9.92 8.52 13.59
CA ILE A 76 -8.88 9.50 13.26
C ILE A 76 -9.38 10.23 12.02
N GLY A 77 -9.83 11.49 12.15
CA GLY A 77 -10.46 12.25 11.07
C GLY A 77 -9.71 12.23 9.72
N ASN A 78 -10.44 12.43 8.62
CA ASN A 78 -9.94 12.31 7.25
C ASN A 78 -8.65 13.13 6.99
N PHE A 79 -7.68 12.54 6.29
CA PHE A 79 -6.44 13.21 5.90
C PHE A 79 -6.53 13.81 4.49
N ASP A 80 -6.01 15.04 4.32
CA ASP A 80 -5.93 15.71 3.02
C ASP A 80 -4.85 15.08 2.12
N ASN A 81 -5.29 14.53 0.98
CA ASN A 81 -4.45 13.83 0.00
C ASN A 81 -3.21 14.63 -0.47
N ALA A 82 -3.33 15.95 -0.59
CA ALA A 82 -2.27 16.80 -1.12
C ALA A 82 -1.04 16.90 -0.20
N LYS A 83 -1.23 16.75 1.11
CA LYS A 83 -0.13 16.89 2.09
C LYS A 83 0.66 15.59 2.24
N ILE A 84 0.01 14.44 2.06
CA ILE A 84 0.65 13.12 2.13
C ILE A 84 1.51 12.88 0.89
N LEU A 85 0.96 13.11 -0.31
CA LEU A 85 1.68 12.81 -1.56
C LEU A 85 3.00 13.60 -1.69
N ASN A 86 3.00 14.87 -1.28
CA ASN A 86 4.18 15.74 -1.33
C ASN A 86 5.27 15.37 -0.31
N LYS A 87 4.92 14.70 0.81
CA LYS A 87 5.90 14.27 1.82
C LYS A 87 6.62 12.98 1.43
N PHE A 88 6.05 12.19 0.51
CA PHE A 88 6.63 10.93 0.01
C PHE A 88 7.35 11.08 -1.34
N SER A 89 7.29 12.25 -2.00
CA SER A 89 7.97 12.52 -3.27
C SER A 89 9.39 13.08 -3.13
N ASP A 90 9.91 13.18 -1.90
CA ASP A 90 11.21 13.82 -1.61
C ASP A 90 12.37 12.81 -1.47
N THR A 91 12.27 11.65 -2.14
CA THR A 91 13.44 10.82 -2.46
C THR A 91 13.93 11.22 -3.83
N GLY A 92 15.00 12.01 -3.87
CA GLY A 92 15.60 12.50 -5.10
C GLY A 92 15.96 11.35 -6.05
N GLU A 93 15.38 11.39 -7.25
CA GLU A 93 16.12 11.49 -8.52
C GLU A 93 15.14 11.80 -9.67
N GLU A 94 15.57 12.75 -10.50
CA GLU A 94 15.05 13.23 -11.79
C GLU A 94 13.53 13.48 -11.97
N LYS A 95 13.18 14.78 -11.92
CA LYS A 95 12.05 15.35 -12.67
C LYS A 95 12.25 15.09 -14.17
N LYS A 96 11.64 14.02 -14.69
CA LYS A 96 11.34 13.92 -16.12
C LYS A 96 9.84 13.71 -16.30
N SER A 97 9.25 14.72 -16.91
CA SER A 97 7.84 14.88 -17.23
C SER A 97 7.27 13.62 -17.91
N ILE A 98 6.40 12.88 -17.23
CA ILE A 98 5.49 11.91 -17.86
C ILE A 98 4.08 12.51 -17.74
N SER A 99 3.88 13.55 -18.52
CA SER A 99 2.57 14.02 -18.94
C SER A 99 2.49 13.74 -20.44
N LYS A 100 2.12 12.49 -20.77
CA LYS A 100 1.56 11.99 -22.03
C LYS A 100 1.60 10.45 -21.96
N ASP A 101 0.60 9.81 -22.55
CA ASP A 101 0.43 8.35 -22.68
C ASP A 101 -0.51 7.67 -21.67
N LEU A 102 -1.64 8.33 -21.38
CA LEU A 102 -2.93 7.64 -21.17
C LEU A 102 -3.97 8.18 -22.17
N GLU A 103 -3.56 8.34 -23.43
CA GLU A 103 -4.48 8.40 -24.56
C GLU A 103 -4.45 7.04 -25.24
N LEU A 104 -5.53 6.25 -25.06
CA LEU A 104 -6.11 5.30 -26.03
C LEU A 104 -7.00 4.32 -25.26
N ASN A 105 -8.28 4.66 -25.17
CA ASN A 105 -9.41 3.75 -25.42
C ASN A 105 -10.72 4.53 -25.28
N ASN A 106 -11.01 5.35 -26.29
CA ASN A 106 -12.37 5.73 -26.63
C ASN A 106 -12.42 6.04 -28.13
N ILE A 107 -12.41 4.97 -28.93
CA ILE A 107 -12.83 5.03 -30.33
C ILE A 107 -13.99 4.06 -30.46
N GLY A 108 -15.19 4.62 -30.66
CA GLY A 108 -16.35 3.86 -31.11
C GLY A 108 -17.64 4.07 -30.33
N ASN A 109 -18.15 5.31 -30.25
CA ASN A 109 -19.58 5.51 -30.52
C ASN A 109 -19.89 6.98 -30.84
N ILE A 110 -20.11 7.24 -32.12
CA ILE A 110 -20.52 8.54 -32.62
C ILE A 110 -22.00 8.76 -32.29
N ASN A 111 -22.26 9.91 -31.66
CA ASN A 111 -23.56 10.51 -31.39
C ASN A 111 -24.52 10.53 -32.59
N SER A 112 -25.81 10.43 -32.29
CA SER A 112 -26.82 11.26 -32.92
C SER A 112 -27.61 12.02 -31.84
N ASN A 113 -27.17 13.27 -31.67
CA ASN A 113 -27.86 14.46 -31.18
C ASN A 113 -29.27 14.31 -30.62
N ASN A 114 -29.48 14.68 -29.34
CA ASN A 114 -29.99 16.01 -29.00
C ASN A 114 -30.32 16.17 -27.51
N SER A 115 -30.27 17.43 -27.09
CA SER A 115 -30.94 18.05 -25.94
C SER A 115 -30.33 17.92 -24.54
N THR A 116 -29.63 18.99 -24.18
CA THR A 116 -29.92 19.85 -23.03
C THR A 116 -30.14 19.18 -21.68
N SER A 117 -29.15 19.26 -20.80
CA SER A 117 -29.25 19.92 -19.47
C SER A 117 -28.26 19.33 -18.47
N SER A 118 -27.75 20.22 -17.62
CA SER A 118 -26.85 19.95 -16.50
C SER A 118 -25.45 19.46 -16.88
N SER A 119 -24.54 20.43 -17.01
CA SER A 119 -23.13 20.24 -16.68
C SER A 119 -23.03 19.75 -15.24
N SER A 120 -23.18 18.43 -15.05
CA SER A 120 -22.65 17.75 -13.90
C SER A 120 -21.14 17.87 -14.05
N SER A 121 -20.58 18.91 -13.43
CA SER A 121 -19.17 18.89 -13.06
C SER A 121 -19.01 17.58 -12.29
N LEU A 122 -18.44 16.57 -12.94
CA LEU A 122 -17.88 15.40 -12.30
C LEU A 122 -16.83 15.96 -11.35
N SER A 123 -17.27 16.30 -10.14
CA SER A 123 -16.37 16.48 -9.01
C SER A 123 -15.67 15.15 -8.94
N LEU A 124 -14.41 15.09 -9.38
CA LEU A 124 -13.51 14.03 -9.01
C LEU A 124 -13.68 13.93 -7.50
N LYS A 125 -14.37 12.87 -7.03
CA LYS A 125 -14.46 12.59 -5.61
C LYS A 125 -13.02 12.33 -5.21
N GLN A 126 -12.39 13.37 -4.69
CA GLN A 126 -11.05 13.30 -4.14
C GLN A 126 -11.17 12.33 -2.98
N SER A 127 -10.88 11.06 -3.24
CA SER A 127 -11.13 10.01 -2.28
C SER A 127 -10.09 10.17 -1.18
N THR A 128 -10.53 10.59 0.00
CA THR A 128 -9.67 10.83 1.14
C THR A 128 -8.97 9.52 1.51
N ILE A 129 -7.64 9.53 1.55
CA ILE A 129 -6.84 8.39 1.98
C ILE A 129 -7.23 8.03 3.42
N LYS A 130 -7.65 6.79 3.62
CA LYS A 130 -8.09 6.27 4.93
C LYS A 130 -6.93 5.79 5.78
N GLY A 131 -5.79 5.49 5.19
CA GLY A 131 -4.57 5.14 5.90
C GLY A 131 -3.45 4.73 4.95
N ILE A 132 -2.31 4.39 5.52
CA ILE A 132 -1.10 4.04 4.78
C ILE A 132 -0.63 2.66 5.23
N LEU A 133 -0.35 1.77 4.29
CA LEU A 133 0.27 0.48 4.54
C LEU A 133 1.62 0.42 3.84
N ILE A 134 2.69 0.21 4.61
CA ILE A 134 4.02 -0.05 4.07
C ILE A 134 4.32 -1.53 4.29
N LEU A 135 4.51 -2.26 3.19
CA LEU A 135 4.94 -3.64 3.21
C LEU A 135 6.45 -3.71 3.00
N ASP A 136 7.18 -4.07 4.06
CA ASP A 136 8.61 -4.33 4.02
C ASP A 136 8.89 -5.72 3.43
N CYS A 137 9.50 -5.70 2.24
CA CYS A 137 9.83 -6.86 1.43
C CYS A 137 11.31 -7.27 1.53
N SER A 138 12.10 -6.69 2.45
CA SER A 138 13.56 -6.89 2.54
C SER A 138 14.02 -8.31 2.82
N VAL A 139 13.10 -9.18 3.23
CA VAL A 139 13.33 -10.59 3.59
C VAL A 139 12.78 -11.56 2.55
N ILE A 140 12.11 -11.06 1.50
CA ILE A 140 11.57 -11.90 0.43
C ILE A 140 12.73 -12.28 -0.50
N SER A 141 13.19 -13.53 -0.38
CA SER A 141 14.36 -14.01 -1.14
C SER A 141 14.07 -14.37 -2.59
N HIS A 142 12.82 -14.69 -2.94
CA HIS A 142 12.38 -14.95 -4.32
C HIS A 142 10.87 -14.78 -4.45
N ILE A 143 10.43 -14.52 -5.68
CA ILE A 143 9.03 -14.33 -6.05
C ILE A 143 8.75 -15.15 -7.31
N ASP A 144 7.69 -15.97 -7.31
CA ASP A 144 7.18 -16.66 -8.51
C ASP A 144 5.99 -15.91 -9.13
N ALA A 145 5.42 -16.45 -10.21
CA ALA A 145 4.27 -15.83 -10.87
C ALA A 145 3.06 -15.64 -9.92
N ALA A 146 2.76 -16.64 -9.08
CA ALA A 146 1.67 -16.55 -8.11
C ALA A 146 1.94 -15.49 -7.03
N GLY A 147 3.22 -15.30 -6.66
CA GLY A 147 3.65 -14.23 -5.79
C GLY A 147 3.43 -12.85 -6.40
N ILE A 148 3.77 -12.67 -7.68
CA ILE A 148 3.51 -11.42 -8.41
C ILE A 148 2.00 -11.14 -8.48
N ASP A 149 1.20 -12.14 -8.85
CA ASP A 149 -0.26 -12.02 -8.92
C ASP A 149 -0.85 -11.58 -7.57
N SER A 150 -0.32 -12.12 -6.46
CA SER A 150 -0.74 -11.75 -5.11
C SER A 150 -0.40 -10.29 -4.75
N LEU A 151 0.75 -9.77 -5.18
CA LEU A 151 1.11 -8.36 -4.97
C LEU A 151 0.19 -7.42 -5.76
N ILE A 152 -0.18 -7.82 -6.98
CA ILE A 152 -1.12 -7.09 -7.82
C ILE A 152 -2.52 -7.07 -7.19
N GLU A 153 -3.01 -8.21 -6.71
CA GLU A 153 -4.27 -8.33 -5.99
C GLU A 153 -4.30 -7.39 -4.77
N ILE A 154 -3.26 -7.45 -3.94
CA ILE A 154 -3.09 -6.58 -2.76
C ILE A 154 -3.11 -5.10 -3.15
N TYR A 155 -2.43 -4.72 -4.23
CA TYR A 155 -2.43 -3.33 -4.71
C TYR A 155 -3.85 -2.85 -5.03
N PHE A 156 -4.59 -3.60 -5.84
CA PHE A 156 -5.93 -3.21 -6.24
C PHE A 156 -6.92 -3.24 -5.08
N ASP A 157 -6.81 -4.21 -4.17
CA ASP A 157 -7.69 -4.30 -3.02
C ASP A 157 -7.47 -3.15 -2.04
N THR A 158 -6.22 -2.78 -1.77
CA THR A 158 -5.94 -1.61 -0.93
C THR A 158 -6.37 -0.30 -1.59
N GLU A 159 -6.18 -0.17 -2.90
CA GLU A 159 -6.65 0.99 -3.68
C GLU A 159 -8.17 1.15 -3.61
N ARG A 160 -8.94 0.07 -3.80
CA ARG A 160 -10.42 0.06 -3.66
C ARG A 160 -10.87 0.53 -2.27
N LEU A 161 -10.06 0.26 -1.25
CA LEU A 161 -10.31 0.67 0.12
C LEU A 161 -9.83 2.09 0.44
N ASN A 162 -9.22 2.79 -0.51
CA ASN A 162 -8.53 4.07 -0.32
C ASN A 162 -7.43 4.01 0.74
N ILE A 163 -6.72 2.89 0.80
CA ILE A 163 -5.50 2.72 1.59
C ILE A 163 -4.32 2.87 0.65
N LEU A 164 -3.41 3.80 0.98
CA LEU A 164 -2.18 3.96 0.21
C LEU A 164 -1.21 2.84 0.59
N ILE A 165 -0.94 1.92 -0.33
CA ILE A 165 0.09 0.90 -0.14
C ILE A 165 1.43 1.32 -0.75
N LYS A 166 2.53 0.98 -0.07
CA LYS A 166 3.90 1.05 -0.59
C LYS A 166 4.63 -0.26 -0.31
N PHE A 167 5.26 -0.81 -1.32
CA PHE A 167 6.18 -1.94 -1.17
C PHE A 167 7.60 -1.39 -1.02
N ALA A 168 8.30 -1.82 0.02
CA ALA A 168 9.63 -1.33 0.36
C ALA A 168 10.69 -2.43 0.25
N ALA A 169 11.88 -2.06 -0.21
CA ALA A 169 13.10 -2.86 -0.10
C ALA A 169 13.00 -4.29 -0.67
N PHE A 170 12.51 -4.50 -1.90
CA PHE A 170 12.75 -5.79 -2.56
C PHE A 170 14.25 -6.00 -2.74
N SER A 171 14.74 -7.20 -2.39
CA SER A 171 16.13 -7.62 -2.50
C SER A 171 16.41 -8.40 -3.78
#